data_AF-A0A2G5XN63-F1
#
_entry.id   AF-A0A2G5XN63-F1
#
_cell.length_a   1.000
_cell.length_b   1.000
_cell.length_c   1.000
_cell.angle_alpha   90.00
_cell.angle_beta   90.00
_cell.angle_gamma   90.00
#
_symmetry.space_group_name_H-M   'P 1'
#
loop_
_entity.id
_entity.type
_entity.pdbx_description
1 polymer ?
#
loop_
_entity_poly.entity_id
_entity_poly.type
_entity_poly.pdbx_seq_one_letter_code
_entity_poly.pdbx_strand_id
1 'polypeptide(L)'
;MSIKLTPQIKTYASEVANIGGCMKTTADKFGVAAERKVNDIDGIKRKREEYLVLLKEFESQKETLVKLNAPTLLEKEHEQLLISFIKYVAATEKAISSLDIENVKTDENLLREAQDLQWEASREIVQISNAMANKLGI
;
A
#
# COMPACT_ATOMS: atom_id res chain seq x y z
N MET A 1 -9.40 -27.01 1.01
CA MET A 1 -10.50 -27.16 1.98
C MET A 1 -11.17 -25.79 2.08
N SER A 2 -12.46 -25.66 1.73
CA SER A 2 -13.17 -24.37 1.72
C SER A 2 -13.74 -24.08 3.10
N ILE A 3 -13.53 -22.88 3.63
CA ILE A 3 -14.10 -22.45 4.91
C ILE A 3 -15.58 -22.11 4.71
N LYS A 4 -16.43 -22.48 5.67
CA LYS A 4 -17.84 -22.06 5.67
C LYS A 4 -17.92 -20.56 5.96
N LEU A 5 -18.44 -19.78 5.02
CA LEU A 5 -18.60 -18.33 5.13
C LEU A 5 -19.64 -17.94 6.19
N THR A 6 -19.21 -17.77 7.45
CA THR A 6 -20.03 -17.16 8.50
C THR A 6 -20.26 -15.67 8.22
N PRO A 7 -21.30 -15.04 8.81
CA PRO A 7 -21.50 -13.60 8.66
C PRO A 7 -20.27 -12.77 9.02
N GLN A 8 -19.58 -13.14 10.11
CA GLN A 8 -18.36 -12.47 10.56
C GLN A 8 -17.23 -12.55 9.52
N ILE A 9 -17.02 -13.73 8.92
CA ILE A 9 -16.00 -13.91 7.88
C ILE A 9 -16.33 -13.09 6.63
N LYS A 10 -17.62 -13.00 6.25
CA LYS A 10 -18.05 -12.18 5.11
C LYS A 10 -17.81 -10.70 5.36
N THR A 11 -18.15 -10.19 6.54
CA THR A 11 -17.90 -8.80 6.93
C THR A 11 -16.41 -8.49 6.85
N TYR A 12 -15.59 -9.30 7.49
CA TYR A 12 -14.14 -9.15 7.47
C TYR A 12 -13.57 -9.17 6.04
N ALA A 13 -13.96 -10.14 5.22
CA ALA A 13 -13.49 -10.23 3.83
C ALA A 13 -13.91 -9.01 2.99
N SER A 14 -15.13 -8.49 3.21
CA SER A 14 -15.59 -7.27 2.56
C SER A 14 -14.79 -6.04 2.99
N GLU A 15 -14.42 -5.93 4.26
CA GLU A 15 -13.61 -4.82 4.77
C GLU A 15 -12.19 -4.87 4.21
N VAL A 16 -11.56 -6.05 4.18
CA VAL A 16 -10.25 -6.25 3.55
C VAL A 16 -10.31 -5.90 2.05
N ALA A 17 -11.35 -6.33 1.34
CA ALA A 17 -11.54 -6.00 -0.07
C ALA A 17 -11.71 -4.49 -0.30
N ASN A 18 -12.46 -3.80 0.57
CA ASN A 18 -12.62 -2.35 0.51
C ASN A 18 -11.28 -1.63 0.71
N ILE A 19 -10.48 -2.06 1.69
CA ILE A 19 -9.12 -1.52 1.92
C ILE A 19 -8.26 -1.74 0.68
N GLY A 20 -8.30 -2.93 0.07
CA GLY A 20 -7.58 -3.22 -1.17
C GLY A 20 -8.00 -2.32 -2.34
N GLY A 21 -9.30 -2.03 -2.47
CA GLY A 21 -9.82 -1.08 -3.46
C GLY A 21 -9.34 0.36 -3.25
N CYS A 22 -9.34 0.82 -1.99
CA CYS A 22 -8.78 2.12 -1.61
C CYS A 22 -7.27 2.18 -1.91
N MET A 23 -6.52 1.14 -1.54
CA MET A 23 -5.08 1.04 -1.78
C MET A 23 -4.76 1.12 -3.27
N LYS A 24 -5.49 0.38 -4.11
CA LYS A 24 -5.35 0.47 -5.57
C LYS A 24 -5.58 1.90 -6.07
N THR A 25 -6.66 2.54 -5.61
CA THR A 25 -6.98 3.91 -6.03
C THR A 25 -5.89 4.90 -5.63
N THR A 26 -5.34 4.81 -4.41
CA THR A 26 -4.23 5.65 -3.95
C THR A 26 -2.94 5.34 -4.74
N ALA A 27 -2.66 4.07 -5.02
CA ALA A 27 -1.50 3.65 -5.81
C ALA A 27 -1.56 4.15 -7.25
N ASP A 28 -2.74 4.14 -7.89
CA ASP A 28 -2.93 4.68 -9.24
C ASP A 28 -2.63 6.19 -9.27
N LYS A 29 -3.12 6.95 -8.26
CA LYS A 29 -2.77 8.38 -8.11
C LYS A 29 -1.26 8.58 -7.91
N PHE A 30 -0.63 7.70 -7.12
CA PHE A 30 0.82 7.76 -6.87
C PHE A 30 1.62 7.51 -8.14
N GLY A 31 1.24 6.53 -8.96
CA GLY A 31 1.85 6.27 -10.27
C GLY A 31 1.78 7.48 -11.20
N VAL A 32 0.61 8.13 -11.27
CA VAL A 32 0.43 9.37 -12.06
C VAL A 32 1.34 10.50 -11.55
N ALA A 33 1.46 10.67 -10.23
CA ALA A 33 2.37 11.66 -9.66
C ALA A 33 3.85 11.30 -9.94
N ALA A 34 4.20 10.01 -9.92
CA ALA A 34 5.54 9.51 -10.17
C ALA A 34 6.02 9.74 -11.62
N GLU A 35 5.15 9.56 -12.61
CA GLU A 35 5.46 9.76 -14.03
C GLU A 35 5.61 11.24 -14.43
N ARG A 36 5.15 12.17 -13.58
CA ARG A 36 5.28 13.60 -13.87
C ARG A 36 6.75 14.01 -13.90
N LYS A 37 7.19 14.45 -15.08
CA LYS A 37 8.50 15.11 -15.27
C LYS A 37 8.49 16.46 -14.57
N VAL A 38 9.54 16.71 -13.82
CA VAL A 38 9.71 17.93 -13.03
C VAL A 38 11.01 18.59 -13.43
N ASN A 39 10.94 19.85 -13.85
CA ASN A 39 12.10 20.60 -14.37
C ASN A 39 12.41 21.85 -13.53
N ASP A 40 11.66 22.09 -12.45
CA ASP A 40 11.78 23.26 -11.59
C ASP A 40 11.47 22.94 -10.11
N ILE A 41 11.81 23.88 -9.24
CA ILE A 41 11.68 23.75 -7.77
C ILE A 41 10.23 23.57 -7.35
N ASP A 42 9.32 24.35 -7.94
CA ASP A 42 7.91 24.35 -7.56
C ASP A 42 7.24 23.02 -7.93
N GLY A 43 7.68 22.40 -9.03
CA GLY A 43 7.27 21.07 -9.40
C GLY A 43 7.79 19.99 -8.45
N ILE A 44 9.01 20.11 -7.92
CA ILE A 44 9.54 19.12 -6.94
C ILE A 44 8.77 19.25 -5.63
N LYS A 45 8.53 20.48 -5.17
CA LYS A 45 7.71 20.77 -3.99
C LYS A 45 6.31 20.18 -4.14
N ARG A 46 5.64 20.47 -5.25
CA ARG A 46 4.30 19.96 -5.53
C ARG A 46 4.26 18.44 -5.59
N LYS A 47 5.25 17.81 -6.25
CA LYS A 47 5.34 16.34 -6.32
C LYS A 47 5.50 15.72 -4.93
N ARG A 48 6.34 16.31 -4.08
CA ARG A 48 6.50 15.88 -2.69
C ARG A 48 5.22 16.08 -1.87
N GLU A 49 4.55 17.22 -2.01
CA GLU A 49 3.27 17.49 -1.34
C GLU A 49 2.20 16.48 -1.75
N GLU A 50 2.09 16.18 -3.05
CA GLU A 50 1.19 15.14 -3.57
C GLU A 50 1.54 13.77 -2.96
N TYR A 51 2.82 13.39 -2.92
CA TYR A 51 3.22 12.13 -2.28
C TYR A 51 2.90 12.10 -0.78
N LEU A 52 3.08 13.21 -0.05
CA LEU A 52 2.76 13.30 1.37
C LEU A 52 1.25 13.16 1.63
N VAL A 53 0.41 13.68 0.75
CA VAL A 53 -1.05 13.47 0.83
C VAL A 53 -1.39 12.00 0.60
N LEU A 54 -0.79 11.38 -0.42
CA LEU A 54 -1.02 9.97 -0.73
C LEU A 54 -0.47 9.02 0.35
N LEU A 55 0.65 9.36 0.97
CA LEU A 55 1.18 8.64 2.12
C LEU A 55 0.17 8.61 3.27
N LYS A 56 -0.45 9.75 3.59
CA LYS A 56 -1.50 9.80 4.63
C LYS A 56 -2.71 8.94 4.29
N GLU A 57 -3.09 8.84 3.01
CA GLU A 57 -4.13 7.91 2.58
C GLU A 57 -3.73 6.45 2.86
N PHE A 58 -2.49 6.05 2.52
CA PHE A 58 -1.99 4.70 2.84
C PHE A 58 -1.87 4.45 4.35
N GLU A 59 -1.42 5.42 5.13
CA GLU A 59 -1.36 5.31 6.60
C GLU A 59 -2.74 5.10 7.20
N SER A 60 -3.76 5.84 6.74
CA SER A 60 -5.14 5.66 7.19
C SER A 60 -5.70 4.28 6.82
N GLN A 61 -5.37 3.77 5.63
CA GLN A 61 -5.74 2.42 5.20
C GLN A 61 -5.05 1.35 6.06
N LYS A 62 -3.76 1.52 6.36
CA LYS A 62 -3.00 0.67 7.29
C LYS A 62 -3.64 0.66 8.67
N GLU A 63 -3.98 1.82 9.23
CA GLU A 63 -4.66 1.89 10.53
C GLU A 63 -6.00 1.19 10.54
N THR A 64 -6.76 1.30 9.44
CA THR A 64 -8.02 0.57 9.29
C THR A 64 -7.77 -0.93 9.30
N LEU A 65 -6.75 -1.40 8.56
CA LEU A 65 -6.38 -2.81 8.52
C LEU A 65 -5.97 -3.35 9.90
N VAL A 66 -5.16 -2.59 10.66
CA VAL A 66 -4.75 -2.94 12.04
C VAL A 66 -5.94 -3.11 12.98
N LYS A 67 -7.01 -2.33 12.79
CA LYS A 67 -8.21 -2.36 13.64
C LYS A 67 -9.17 -3.49 13.30
N LEU A 68 -8.96 -4.20 12.18
CA LEU A 68 -9.82 -5.31 11.81
C LEU A 68 -9.59 -6.51 12.71
N ASN A 69 -10.68 -7.10 13.21
CA ASN A 69 -10.61 -8.35 13.95
C ASN A 69 -10.62 -9.52 12.97
N ALA A 70 -9.44 -10.07 12.68
CA ALA A 70 -9.32 -11.24 11.82
C ALA A 70 -9.99 -12.47 12.45
N PRO A 71 -10.81 -13.23 11.70
CA PRO A 71 -11.26 -14.54 12.13
C PRO A 71 -10.05 -15.46 12.33
N THR A 72 -10.06 -16.32 13.36
CA THR A 72 -8.95 -17.24 13.70
C THR A 72 -8.42 -18.05 12.50
N LEU A 73 -9.28 -18.41 11.55
CA LEU A 73 -8.89 -19.18 10.36
C LEU A 73 -8.06 -18.38 9.33
N LEU A 74 -8.04 -17.05 9.43
CA LEU A 74 -7.36 -16.10 8.55
C LEU A 74 -6.33 -15.23 9.29
N GLU A 75 -6.14 -15.41 10.59
CA GLU A 75 -5.29 -14.58 11.45
C GLU A 75 -3.85 -14.54 10.91
N LYS A 76 -3.30 -15.68 10.51
CA LYS A 76 -1.97 -15.76 9.90
C LYS A 76 -1.85 -14.92 8.61
N GLU A 77 -2.81 -15.06 7.69
CA GLU A 77 -2.78 -14.29 6.45
C GLU A 77 -2.99 -12.80 6.71
N HIS A 78 -3.82 -12.45 7.70
CA HIS A 78 -4.01 -11.08 8.13
C HIS A 78 -2.72 -10.45 8.65
N GLU A 79 -1.99 -11.15 9.51
CA GLU A 79 -0.68 -10.70 10.02
C GLU A 79 0.32 -10.49 8.88
N GLN A 80 0.39 -11.44 7.94
CA GLN A 80 1.25 -11.32 6.77
C GLN A 80 0.85 -10.13 5.89
N LEU A 81 -0.46 -9.94 5.66
CA LEU A 81 -0.99 -8.81 4.91
C LEU A 81 -0.59 -7.49 5.56
N LEU A 82 -0.71 -7.40 6.89
CA LEU A 82 -0.32 -6.23 7.66
C LEU A 82 1.17 -5.93 7.51
N ILE A 83 2.03 -6.94 7.63
CA ILE A 83 3.49 -6.81 7.46
C ILE A 83 3.81 -6.27 6.07
N SER A 84 3.25 -6.85 5.01
CA SER A 84 3.50 -6.40 3.64
C SER A 84 2.94 -5.00 3.39
N PHE A 85 1.80 -4.64 3.98
CA PHE A 85 1.27 -3.27 3.92
C PHE A 85 2.19 -2.27 4.62
N ILE A 86 2.74 -2.61 5.79
CA ILE A 86 3.73 -1.78 6.49
C ILE A 86 4.97 -1.55 5.61
N LYS A 87 5.49 -2.60 4.96
CA LYS A 87 6.62 -2.47 4.01
C LYS A 87 6.26 -1.53 2.86
N TYR A 88 5.05 -1.63 2.32
CA TYR A 88 4.59 -0.77 1.23
C TYR A 88 4.56 0.71 1.64
N VAL A 89 4.04 1.01 2.84
CA VAL A 89 4.04 2.37 3.41
C VAL A 89 5.46 2.89 3.59
N ALA A 90 6.35 2.10 4.20
CA ALA A 90 7.75 2.48 4.40
C ALA A 90 8.50 2.73 3.08
N ALA A 91 8.22 1.93 2.05
CA ALA A 91 8.77 2.15 0.72
C ALA A 91 8.25 3.45 0.09
N THR A 92 7.00 3.82 0.37
CA THR A 92 6.42 5.12 -0.05
C THR A 92 7.09 6.30 0.65
N GLU A 93 7.35 6.20 1.96
CA GLU A 93 8.13 7.19 2.71
C GLU A 93 9.54 7.35 2.13
N LYS A 94 10.16 6.23 1.72
CA LYS A 94 11.47 6.25 1.06
C LYS A 94 11.41 6.94 -0.31
N ALA A 95 10.37 6.71 -1.11
CA ALA A 95 10.17 7.44 -2.37
C ALA A 95 9.94 8.95 -2.16
N ILE A 96 9.43 9.36 -0.99
CA ILE A 96 9.32 10.78 -0.62
C ILE A 96 10.69 11.33 -0.24
N SER A 97 11.51 10.58 0.51
CA SER A 97 12.83 11.03 0.93
C SER A 97 13.84 11.11 -0.22
N SER A 98 13.59 10.44 -1.35
CA SER A 98 14.40 10.63 -2.57
C SER A 98 14.20 12.00 -3.22
N LEU A 99 13.16 12.75 -2.85
CA LEU A 99 12.88 14.08 -3.38
C LEU A 99 13.58 15.13 -2.51
N ASP A 100 14.77 15.56 -2.94
CA ASP A 100 15.55 16.60 -2.29
C ASP A 100 15.08 17.99 -2.75
N ILE A 101 14.28 18.62 -1.89
CA ILE A 101 13.77 19.97 -2.12
C ILE A 101 14.88 21.02 -2.05
N GLU A 102 15.86 20.85 -1.15
CA GLU A 102 16.89 21.85 -0.91
C GLU A 102 17.84 21.95 -2.10
N ASN A 103 18.20 20.81 -2.68
CA ASN A 103 19.10 20.75 -3.84
C ASN A 103 18.38 20.61 -5.18
N VAL A 104 17.04 20.57 -5.18
CA VAL A 104 16.20 20.49 -6.39
C VAL A 104 16.57 19.25 -7.21
N LYS A 105 16.73 18.12 -6.53
CA LYS A 105 17.20 16.88 -7.13
C LYS A 105 16.36 15.70 -6.69
N THR A 106 16.33 14.69 -7.54
CA THR A 106 15.84 13.37 -7.18
C THR A 106 17.05 12.46 -7.02
N ASP A 107 17.16 11.78 -5.88
CA ASP A 107 18.09 10.67 -5.75
C ASP A 107 17.50 9.46 -6.49
N GLU A 108 17.92 9.29 -7.74
CA GLU A 108 17.44 8.24 -8.63
C GLU A 108 17.74 6.83 -8.10
N ASN A 109 18.81 6.65 -7.33
CA ASN A 109 19.13 5.34 -6.75
C ASN A 109 18.16 5.03 -5.61
N LEU A 110 17.92 5.99 -4.73
CA LEU A 110 17.01 5.82 -3.62
C LEU A 110 15.54 5.70 -4.08
N LEU A 111 15.16 6.45 -5.13
CA LEU A 111 13.85 6.34 -5.76
C LEU A 111 13.65 4.95 -6.38
N ARG A 112 14.64 4.43 -7.11
CA ARG A 112 14.56 3.09 -7.69
C ARG A 112 14.44 2.01 -6.62
N GLU A 113 15.25 2.10 -5.57
CA GLU A 113 15.18 1.15 -4.46
C GLU A 113 13.80 1.20 -3.77
N ALA A 114 13.24 2.39 -3.59
CA ALA A 114 11.89 2.55 -3.05
C ALA A 114 10.82 1.91 -3.95
N GLN A 115 10.93 2.07 -5.26
CA GLN A 115 10.03 1.45 -6.25
C GLN A 115 10.12 -0.06 -6.24
N ASP A 116 11.33 -0.62 -6.14
CA ASP A 116 11.54 -2.07 -6.05
C ASP A 116 10.89 -2.65 -4.78
N LEU A 117 11.06 -1.97 -3.64
CA LEU A 117 10.44 -2.35 -2.37
C LEU A 117 8.91 -2.24 -2.40
N GLN A 118 8.37 -1.17 -3.02
CA GLN A 118 6.92 -1.03 -3.23
C GLN A 118 6.37 -2.17 -4.10
N TRP A 119 7.09 -2.53 -5.16
CA TRP A 119 6.69 -3.61 -6.07
C TRP A 119 6.70 -4.98 -5.39
N GLU A 120 7.74 -5.29 -4.62
CA GLU A 120 7.82 -6.53 -3.84
C GLU A 120 6.68 -6.61 -2.82
N ALA A 121 6.47 -5.56 -2.02
CA ALA A 121 5.39 -5.50 -1.04
C ALA A 121 4.01 -5.64 -1.70
N SER A 122 3.79 -5.00 -2.86
CA SER A 122 2.54 -5.13 -3.62
C SER A 122 2.31 -6.58 -4.08
N ARG A 123 3.35 -7.28 -4.54
CA ARG A 123 3.25 -8.69 -4.93
C ARG A 123 2.91 -9.58 -3.73
N GLU A 124 3.53 -9.37 -2.58
CA GLU A 124 3.21 -10.10 -1.35
C GLU A 124 1.74 -9.88 -0.97
N ILE A 125 1.25 -8.64 -0.97
CA ILE A 125 -0.16 -8.29 -0.67
C ILE A 125 -1.13 -9.05 -1.58
N VAL A 126 -0.86 -9.08 -2.89
CA VAL A 126 -1.70 -9.80 -3.86
C VAL A 126 -1.67 -11.31 -3.62
N GLN A 127 -0.49 -11.89 -3.35
CA GLN A 127 -0.37 -13.32 -3.05
C GLN A 127 -1.14 -13.72 -1.79
N ILE A 128 -1.03 -12.92 -0.73
CA ILE A 128 -1.73 -13.16 0.54
C ILE A 128 -3.24 -13.01 0.35
N SER A 129 -3.68 -11.97 -0.38
CA SER A 129 -5.09 -11.74 -0.69
C SER A 129 -5.69 -12.92 -1.47
N ASN A 130 -4.97 -13.46 -2.45
CA ASN A 130 -5.38 -14.66 -3.19
C ASN A 130 -5.42 -15.91 -2.31
N ALA A 131 -4.47 -16.07 -1.38
CA ALA A 131 -4.48 -17.17 -0.42
C ALA A 131 -5.71 -17.10 0.51
N MET A 132 -6.07 -15.90 0.97
CA MET A 132 -7.30 -15.67 1.75
C MET A 132 -8.55 -16.01 0.93
N ALA A 133 -8.65 -15.50 -0.31
CA ALA A 133 -9.79 -15.79 -1.20
C ALA A 133 -9.96 -17.29 -1.44
N ASN A 134 -8.86 -18.00 -1.74
CA ASN A 134 -8.86 -19.45 -1.93
C ASN A 134 -9.33 -20.23 -0.69
N LYS A 135 -8.94 -19.79 0.53
CA LYS A 135 -9.44 -20.40 1.78
C LYS A 135 -10.94 -20.18 1.97
N LEU A 136 -11.43 -19.03 1.53
CA LEU A 136 -12.84 -18.63 1.63
C LEU A 136 -13.72 -19.21 0.52
N GLY A 137 -13.13 -19.76 -0.54
CA GLY A 137 -13.85 -20.34 -1.67
C GLY A 137 -14.50 -19.28 -2.55
N ILE A 138 -13.86 -18.12 -2.69
CA ILE A 138 -14.27 -16.97 -3.52
C ILE A 138 -13.17 -16.63 -4.53
#